data_AF-A0A2A5DRX3-F1
#
_entry.id   AF-A0A2A5DRX3-F1
#
_cell.length_a   1.000
_cell.length_b   1.000
_cell.length_c   1.000
_cell.angle_alpha   90.00
_cell.angle_beta   90.00
_cell.angle_gamma   90.00
#
_symmetry.space_group_name_H-M   'P 1'
#
loop_
_entity.id
_entity.type
_entity.pdbx_description
1 polymer ?
#
loop_
_entity_poly.entity_id
_entity_poly.type
_entity_poly.pdbx_seq_one_letter_code
_entity_poly.pdbx_strand_id
1 'polypeptide(L)'
;MSIKQNIASLKRAATLARMARTGLAASTAKDDHSRQAARHALAAMMADARGIPMKIGQFLSDQGDGNFDALVEGIEPLALSEVTPAIEDQLGSSIKEVFTQLDESTAAASLGQVHFGVLTSGDPIAVKVQYPHIASAVQSELGLAGLLPGMGPVKKWGFDLNAYKQMLSDNMDRELDYRTEAARQSDFAEAVQIEGLIVPEVHTTWCRPGLLVQSREESMPLKTAANWPVNQRREVAEILMRTFFSSMFNAGMVHGDPNLGNLGVRKNNSGNPELVLYDYGCMVTVPERARLALLKLILGCMDHDETDALACFSEMGFDEAKLEPISNILPALSLILFEPFLKNDLYSVKYWNLGERTSDLLGELKWWFRSAGPPELFLMMRAFSGLVNHLEILKIIVNWRSTLLDTLPQDLLDEARAFQPKLKQDWSDRTTLHMSSVAEFLKVLVMEGHRKVVQVTMPAMQVSDLANLIPEEVLTKVQEAGINIHQIGQEACKKGIQPQELFTLKTGDRDYRVWLE
;
A
#
# COMPACT_ATOMS: atom_id res chain seq x y z
N MET A 1 -39.81 -11.34 -14.60
CA MET A 1 -38.40 -11.68 -14.91
C MET A 1 -38.29 -12.02 -16.38
N SER A 2 -37.60 -11.19 -17.15
CA SER A 2 -37.69 -11.13 -18.62
C SER A 2 -36.68 -12.06 -19.30
N ILE A 3 -37.07 -12.66 -20.42
CA ILE A 3 -36.22 -13.49 -21.31
C ILE A 3 -34.87 -12.81 -21.62
N LYS A 4 -34.81 -11.47 -21.63
CA LYS A 4 -33.57 -10.69 -21.79
C LYS A 4 -32.55 -10.91 -20.66
N GLN A 5 -32.98 -11.10 -19.41
CA GLN A 5 -32.10 -11.36 -18.25
C GLN A 5 -31.41 -12.73 -18.34
N ASN A 6 -32.13 -13.75 -18.83
CA ASN A 6 -31.57 -15.09 -19.04
C ASN A 6 -30.55 -15.11 -20.19
N ILE A 7 -30.77 -14.33 -21.25
CA ILE A 7 -29.84 -14.24 -22.38
C ILE A 7 -28.56 -13.49 -21.99
N ALA A 8 -28.66 -12.41 -21.21
CA ALA A 8 -27.50 -11.65 -20.73
C ALA A 8 -26.61 -12.49 -19.79
N SER A 9 -27.21 -13.21 -18.84
CA SER A 9 -26.48 -14.11 -17.92
C SER A 9 -25.82 -15.29 -18.65
N LEU A 10 -26.48 -15.89 -19.65
CA LEU A 10 -25.91 -16.96 -20.49
C LEU A 10 -24.71 -16.47 -21.31
N LYS A 11 -24.79 -15.28 -21.92
CA LYS A 11 -23.66 -14.68 -22.65
C LYS A 11 -22.48 -14.45 -21.71
N ARG A 12 -22.73 -13.97 -20.50
CA ARG A 12 -21.68 -13.69 -19.51
C ARG A 12 -21.00 -14.95 -18.99
N ALA A 13 -21.77 -16.01 -18.72
CA ALA A 13 -21.24 -17.32 -18.37
C ALA A 13 -20.34 -17.90 -19.48
N ALA A 14 -20.73 -17.73 -20.76
CA ALA A 14 -19.90 -18.13 -21.89
C ALA A 14 -18.59 -17.33 -21.98
N THR A 15 -18.62 -16.02 -21.69
CA THR A 15 -17.42 -15.17 -21.63
C THR A 15 -16.48 -15.60 -20.52
N LEU A 16 -16.98 -15.90 -19.31
CA LEU A 16 -16.17 -16.41 -18.19
C LEU A 16 -15.55 -17.79 -18.48
N ALA A 17 -16.31 -18.69 -19.12
CA ALA A 17 -15.78 -19.99 -19.54
C ALA A 17 -14.66 -19.85 -20.58
N ARG A 18 -14.77 -18.87 -21.49
CA ARG A 18 -13.72 -18.52 -22.44
C ARG A 18 -12.47 -17.98 -21.72
N MET A 19 -12.64 -17.10 -20.73
CA MET A 19 -11.52 -16.60 -19.91
C MET A 19 -10.81 -17.72 -19.17
N ALA A 20 -11.55 -18.63 -18.52
CA ALA A 20 -10.96 -19.75 -17.80
C ALA A 20 -10.10 -20.64 -18.73
N ARG A 21 -10.56 -20.89 -19.97
CA ARG A 21 -9.76 -21.61 -20.99
C ARG A 21 -8.51 -20.83 -21.40
N THR A 22 -8.61 -19.53 -21.62
CA THR A 22 -7.47 -18.68 -22.01
C THR A 22 -6.44 -18.59 -20.87
N GLY A 23 -6.88 -18.51 -19.61
CA GLY A 23 -6.01 -18.53 -18.43
C GLY A 23 -5.30 -19.88 -18.23
N LEU A 24 -6.01 -20.99 -18.44
CA LEU A 24 -5.41 -22.33 -18.49
C LEU A 24 -4.35 -22.41 -19.60
N ALA A 25 -4.67 -21.93 -20.81
CA ALA A 25 -3.71 -21.89 -21.92
C ALA A 25 -2.45 -21.08 -21.57
N ALA A 26 -2.58 -19.91 -20.93
CA ALA A 26 -1.46 -19.10 -20.46
C ALA A 26 -0.58 -19.83 -19.42
N SER A 27 -1.20 -20.58 -18.50
CA SER A 27 -0.46 -21.37 -17.49
C SER A 27 0.28 -22.59 -18.06
N THR A 28 -0.21 -23.13 -19.18
CA THR A 28 0.34 -24.34 -19.82
C THR A 28 1.27 -24.07 -21.01
N ALA A 29 1.36 -22.82 -21.48
CA ALA A 29 2.19 -22.43 -22.60
C ALA A 29 3.69 -22.63 -22.29
N LYS A 30 4.42 -23.25 -23.23
CA LYS A 30 5.86 -23.56 -23.09
C LYS A 30 6.77 -22.44 -23.60
N ASP A 31 6.26 -21.54 -24.43
CA ASP A 31 6.97 -20.40 -25.00
C ASP A 31 6.45 -19.06 -24.47
N ASP A 32 7.36 -18.10 -24.26
CA ASP A 32 7.03 -16.81 -23.66
C ASP A 32 6.13 -15.95 -24.56
N HIS A 33 6.24 -16.06 -25.88
CA HIS A 33 5.43 -15.30 -26.83
C HIS A 33 3.94 -15.71 -26.78
N SER A 34 3.64 -17.02 -26.76
CA SER A 34 2.27 -17.51 -26.64
C SER A 34 1.70 -17.29 -25.24
N ARG A 35 2.54 -17.34 -24.20
CA ARG A 35 2.14 -16.98 -22.83
C ARG A 35 1.74 -15.50 -22.74
N GLN A 36 2.52 -14.61 -23.36
CA GLN A 36 2.24 -13.18 -23.39
C GLN A 36 0.98 -12.88 -24.22
N ALA A 37 0.82 -13.47 -25.40
CA ALA A 37 -0.38 -13.32 -26.22
C ALA A 37 -1.65 -13.83 -25.50
N ALA A 38 -1.57 -14.95 -24.79
CA ALA A 38 -2.68 -15.47 -23.98
C ALA A 38 -3.00 -14.58 -22.77
N ARG A 39 -1.98 -13.98 -22.13
CA ARG A 39 -2.17 -12.98 -21.07
C ARG A 39 -2.85 -11.71 -21.60
N HIS A 40 -2.42 -11.17 -22.75
CA HIS A 40 -3.08 -10.04 -23.40
C HIS A 40 -4.54 -10.36 -23.77
N ALA A 41 -4.80 -11.54 -24.33
CA ALA A 41 -6.16 -11.97 -24.66
C ALA A 41 -7.03 -12.13 -23.41
N LEU A 42 -6.49 -12.70 -22.33
CA LEU A 42 -7.19 -12.83 -21.05
C LEU A 42 -7.51 -11.45 -20.45
N ALA A 43 -6.55 -10.54 -20.49
CA ALA A 43 -6.70 -9.20 -19.99
C ALA A 43 -7.74 -8.38 -20.79
N ALA A 44 -7.73 -8.49 -22.12
CA ALA A 44 -8.76 -7.87 -22.97
C ALA A 44 -10.16 -8.46 -22.72
N MET A 45 -10.25 -9.77 -22.46
CA MET A 45 -11.51 -10.39 -22.07
C MET A 45 -11.97 -9.91 -20.68
N MET A 46 -11.05 -9.75 -19.72
CA MET A 46 -11.34 -9.24 -18.37
C MET A 46 -11.87 -7.80 -18.40
N ALA A 47 -11.31 -6.94 -19.24
CA ALA A 47 -11.82 -5.59 -19.48
C ALA A 47 -13.22 -5.59 -20.10
N ASP A 48 -13.44 -6.40 -21.14
CA ASP A 48 -14.73 -6.49 -21.86
C ASP A 48 -15.89 -7.01 -20.98
N ALA A 49 -15.62 -7.87 -20.00
CA ALA A 49 -16.68 -8.48 -19.19
C ALA A 49 -17.32 -7.56 -18.13
N ARG A 50 -16.63 -6.47 -17.73
CA ARG A 50 -17.00 -5.52 -16.67
C ARG A 50 -17.21 -6.20 -15.28
N GLY A 51 -17.02 -5.52 -14.15
CA GLY A 51 -17.21 -6.10 -12.81
C GLY A 51 -16.05 -6.98 -12.30
N ILE A 52 -16.33 -8.16 -11.72
CA ILE A 52 -15.31 -8.99 -11.02
C ILE A 52 -14.04 -9.24 -11.86
N PRO A 53 -14.13 -9.62 -13.16
CA PRO A 53 -12.95 -9.83 -13.98
C PRO A 53 -12.11 -8.56 -14.18
N MET A 54 -12.74 -7.40 -14.25
CA MET A 54 -12.05 -6.10 -14.38
C MET A 54 -11.37 -5.70 -13.08
N LYS A 55 -11.99 -5.95 -11.93
CA LYS A 55 -11.34 -5.76 -10.62
C LYS A 55 -10.14 -6.68 -10.42
N ILE A 56 -10.25 -7.93 -10.89
CA ILE A 56 -9.11 -8.86 -10.90
C ILE A 56 -8.02 -8.34 -11.85
N GLY A 57 -8.38 -7.80 -13.02
CA GLY A 57 -7.44 -7.15 -13.94
C GLY A 57 -6.71 -5.96 -13.31
N GLN A 58 -7.42 -5.07 -12.61
CA GLN A 58 -6.86 -3.94 -11.85
C GLN A 58 -5.98 -4.42 -10.69
N PHE A 59 -6.39 -5.50 -10.00
CA PHE A 59 -5.58 -6.10 -8.96
C PHE A 59 -4.27 -6.70 -9.50
N LEU A 60 -4.30 -7.24 -10.72
CA LEU A 60 -3.12 -7.84 -11.38
C LEU A 60 -2.22 -6.80 -12.07
N SER A 61 -2.76 -5.69 -12.60
CA SER A 61 -1.96 -4.56 -13.12
C SER A 61 -1.08 -3.96 -12.03
N ASP A 62 -1.65 -3.77 -10.85
CA ASP A 62 -0.98 -3.17 -9.69
C ASP A 62 0.20 -4.01 -9.16
N GLN A 63 0.33 -5.28 -9.55
CA GLN A 63 1.47 -6.14 -9.19
C GLN A 63 2.67 -6.02 -10.13
N GLY A 64 2.67 -5.06 -11.07
CA GLY A 64 3.81 -4.76 -11.93
C GLY A 64 3.85 -5.53 -13.25
N ASP A 65 2.81 -6.29 -13.59
CA ASP A 65 2.61 -6.80 -14.95
C ASP A 65 1.94 -5.67 -15.77
N GLY A 66 2.75 -4.69 -16.22
CA GLY A 66 2.34 -3.45 -16.93
C GLY A 66 1.58 -3.64 -18.26
N ASN A 67 1.11 -4.85 -18.53
CA ASN A 67 0.28 -5.23 -19.66
C ASN A 67 -1.23 -5.06 -19.42
N PHE A 68 -1.66 -4.74 -18.19
CA PHE A 68 -3.07 -4.56 -17.83
C PHE A 68 -3.51 -3.09 -17.74
N ASP A 69 -2.59 -2.14 -17.56
CA ASP A 69 -2.90 -0.69 -17.51
C ASP A 69 -3.59 -0.19 -18.79
N ALA A 70 -3.12 -0.67 -19.95
CA ALA A 70 -3.64 -0.28 -21.27
C ALA A 70 -5.05 -0.84 -21.58
N LEU A 71 -5.61 -1.70 -20.71
CA LEU A 71 -6.88 -2.40 -20.97
C LEU A 71 -8.05 -1.84 -20.16
N VAL A 72 -7.78 -1.11 -19.07
CA VAL A 72 -8.81 -0.40 -18.31
C VAL A 72 -9.19 0.91 -19.00
N GLU A 73 -8.28 1.54 -19.76
CA GLU A 73 -8.50 2.80 -20.48
C GLU A 73 -9.40 2.68 -21.74
N GLY A 74 -9.81 1.47 -22.14
CA GLY A 74 -10.49 1.21 -23.43
C GLY A 74 -12.00 0.96 -23.37
N ILE A 75 -12.67 1.12 -22.22
CA ILE A 75 -14.09 0.79 -22.09
C ILE A 75 -14.95 2.02 -22.35
N GLU A 76 -15.70 1.99 -23.47
CA GLU A 76 -16.70 3.01 -23.74
C GLU A 76 -17.87 2.91 -22.73
N PRO A 77 -18.22 4.01 -22.04
CA PRO A 77 -19.42 4.09 -21.23
C PRO A 77 -20.67 3.75 -22.04
N LEU A 78 -21.72 3.23 -21.38
CA LEU A 78 -23.02 3.09 -22.03
C LEU A 78 -23.61 4.47 -22.29
N ALA A 79 -24.42 4.59 -23.33
CA ALA A 79 -25.15 5.83 -23.58
C ALA A 79 -26.06 6.14 -22.40
N LEU A 80 -26.26 7.42 -22.09
CA LEU A 80 -27.10 7.88 -20.97
C LEU A 80 -28.50 7.24 -21.05
N SER A 81 -29.06 7.15 -22.27
CA SER A 81 -30.37 6.51 -22.50
C SER A 81 -30.46 5.04 -22.03
N GLU A 82 -29.36 4.31 -21.98
CA GLU A 82 -29.31 2.91 -21.54
C GLU A 82 -29.23 2.77 -20.01
N VAL A 83 -28.65 3.76 -19.34
CA VAL A 83 -28.52 3.79 -17.87
C VAL A 83 -29.62 4.57 -17.18
N THR A 84 -30.30 5.51 -17.88
CA THR A 84 -31.43 6.29 -17.35
C THR A 84 -32.47 5.43 -16.64
N PRO A 85 -32.94 4.29 -17.19
CA PRO A 85 -33.91 3.45 -16.49
C PRO A 85 -33.39 2.90 -15.15
N ALA A 86 -32.08 2.62 -15.05
CA ALA A 86 -31.48 2.18 -13.79
C ALA A 86 -31.38 3.33 -12.79
N ILE A 87 -31.10 4.57 -13.24
CA ILE A 87 -31.11 5.76 -12.39
C ILE A 87 -32.53 6.03 -11.86
N GLU A 88 -33.55 6.01 -12.75
CA GLU A 88 -34.95 6.24 -12.37
C GLU A 88 -35.47 5.15 -11.41
N ASP A 89 -35.08 3.89 -11.58
CA ASP A 89 -35.40 2.79 -10.66
C ASP A 89 -34.82 3.02 -9.26
N GLN A 90 -33.57 3.49 -9.16
CA GLN A 90 -32.95 3.82 -7.87
C GLN A 90 -33.61 5.04 -7.20
N LEU A 91 -33.96 6.07 -7.98
CA LEU A 91 -34.57 7.30 -7.48
C LEU A 91 -36.05 7.14 -7.13
N GLY A 92 -36.77 6.26 -7.82
CA GLY A 92 -38.23 6.12 -7.72
C GLY A 92 -39.01 7.22 -8.43
N SER A 93 -38.34 8.04 -9.24
CA SER A 93 -38.89 9.19 -9.96
C SER A 93 -38.15 9.40 -11.28
N SER A 94 -38.68 10.26 -12.16
CA SER A 94 -37.97 10.58 -13.39
C SER A 94 -36.68 11.36 -13.12
N ILE A 95 -35.63 11.14 -13.91
CA ILE A 95 -34.37 11.90 -13.79
C ILE A 95 -34.59 13.40 -13.92
N LYS A 96 -35.62 13.85 -14.65
CA LYS A 96 -35.94 15.28 -14.85
C LYS A 96 -36.49 15.97 -13.61
N GLU A 97 -36.98 15.21 -12.64
CA GLU A 97 -37.46 15.76 -11.37
C GLU A 97 -36.30 16.06 -10.40
N VAL A 98 -35.14 15.41 -10.62
CA VAL A 98 -33.96 15.50 -9.75
C VAL A 98 -32.84 16.32 -10.40
N PHE A 99 -32.63 16.15 -11.70
CA PHE A 99 -31.56 16.78 -12.47
C PHE A 99 -32.13 17.72 -13.52
N THR A 100 -31.61 18.94 -13.56
CA THR A 100 -31.88 19.89 -14.67
C THR A 100 -31.08 19.51 -15.91
N GLN A 101 -29.90 18.93 -15.71
CA GLN A 101 -29.01 18.44 -16.77
C GLN A 101 -28.25 17.20 -16.28
N LEU A 102 -28.06 16.23 -17.16
CA LEU A 102 -27.17 15.10 -16.96
C LEU A 102 -26.50 14.78 -18.30
N ASP A 103 -25.18 14.84 -18.36
CA ASP A 103 -24.38 14.71 -19.57
C ASP A 103 -24.09 13.24 -19.89
N GLU A 104 -23.69 12.94 -21.13
CA GLU A 104 -23.13 11.64 -21.48
C GLU A 104 -21.86 11.36 -20.68
N SER A 105 -21.66 10.10 -20.28
CA SER A 105 -20.48 9.73 -19.50
C SER A 105 -19.25 9.70 -20.39
N THR A 106 -18.15 10.24 -19.88
CA THR A 106 -16.82 10.14 -20.50
C THR A 106 -15.89 9.22 -19.71
N ALA A 107 -16.37 8.62 -18.61
CA ALA A 107 -15.57 7.88 -17.65
C ALA A 107 -16.27 6.59 -17.20
N ALA A 108 -15.66 5.45 -17.53
CA ALA A 108 -16.05 4.15 -17.01
C ALA A 108 -15.41 3.91 -15.63
N ALA A 109 -16.12 3.21 -14.75
CA ALA A 109 -15.67 2.79 -13.43
C ALA A 109 -15.80 1.26 -13.29
N SER A 110 -15.26 0.69 -12.19
CA SER A 110 -15.16 -0.75 -11.98
C SER A 110 -16.49 -1.54 -12.15
N LEU A 111 -17.60 -0.97 -11.66
CA LEU A 111 -18.94 -1.57 -11.70
C LEU A 111 -20.00 -0.65 -12.33
N GLY A 112 -19.58 0.48 -12.90
CA GLY A 112 -20.49 1.53 -13.32
C GLY A 112 -19.83 2.59 -14.18
N GLN A 113 -20.44 3.77 -14.24
CA GLN A 113 -19.91 4.93 -14.95
C GLN A 113 -20.29 6.21 -14.22
N VAL A 114 -19.56 7.29 -14.48
CA VAL A 114 -19.83 8.60 -13.87
C VAL A 114 -20.41 9.55 -14.91
N HIS A 115 -21.49 10.23 -14.55
CA HIS A 115 -22.09 11.31 -15.33
C HIS A 115 -21.93 12.63 -14.58
N PHE A 116 -21.68 13.72 -15.31
CA PHE A 116 -21.76 15.06 -14.73
C PHE A 116 -23.13 15.66 -15.01
N GLY A 117 -23.60 16.51 -14.11
CA GLY A 117 -24.91 17.12 -14.23
C GLY A 117 -25.11 18.28 -13.27
N VAL A 118 -26.37 18.70 -13.16
CA VAL A 118 -26.81 19.78 -12.29
C VAL A 118 -28.12 19.36 -11.62
N LEU A 119 -28.20 19.49 -10.29
CA LEU A 119 -29.44 19.26 -9.55
C LEU A 119 -30.51 20.32 -9.90
N THR A 120 -31.77 20.05 -9.57
CA THR A 120 -32.84 21.06 -9.64
C THR A 120 -32.64 22.23 -8.68
N SER A 121 -31.81 22.06 -7.63
CA SER A 121 -31.33 23.15 -6.78
C SER A 121 -30.34 24.09 -7.49
N GLY A 122 -29.71 23.65 -8.58
CA GLY A 122 -28.65 24.37 -9.29
C GLY A 122 -27.23 23.90 -8.99
N ASP A 123 -27.06 22.94 -8.07
CA ASP A 123 -25.73 22.46 -7.67
C ASP A 123 -25.09 21.57 -8.75
N PRO A 124 -23.84 21.83 -9.17
CA PRO A 124 -23.08 20.95 -10.06
C PRO A 124 -22.72 19.64 -9.37
N ILE A 125 -23.01 18.51 -10.01
CA ILE A 125 -22.88 17.17 -9.41
C ILE A 125 -22.19 16.15 -10.33
N ALA A 126 -21.62 15.14 -9.69
CA ALA A 126 -21.15 13.91 -10.31
C ALA A 126 -22.01 12.74 -9.81
N VAL A 127 -22.52 11.94 -10.74
CA VAL A 127 -23.42 10.80 -10.51
C VAL A 127 -22.71 9.52 -10.94
N LYS A 128 -22.26 8.72 -9.97
CA LYS A 128 -21.74 7.37 -10.19
C LYS A 128 -22.92 6.41 -10.20
N VAL A 129 -23.21 5.82 -11.36
CA VAL A 129 -24.30 4.86 -11.54
C VAL A 129 -23.73 3.47 -11.83
N GLN A 130 -24.26 2.43 -11.19
CA GLN A 130 -23.92 1.05 -11.51
C GLN A 130 -24.45 0.64 -12.88
N TYR A 131 -23.72 -0.23 -13.58
CA TYR A 131 -24.23 -0.79 -14.82
C TYR A 131 -25.53 -1.59 -14.57
N PRO A 132 -26.54 -1.50 -15.45
CA PRO A 132 -27.76 -2.25 -15.30
C PRO A 132 -27.49 -3.76 -15.11
N HIS A 133 -28.14 -4.36 -14.12
CA HIS A 133 -28.03 -5.79 -13.80
C HIS A 133 -26.63 -6.27 -13.38
N ILE A 134 -25.68 -5.38 -13.10
CA ILE A 134 -24.34 -5.79 -12.65
C ILE A 134 -24.43 -6.53 -11.33
N ALA A 135 -25.20 -6.04 -10.36
CA ALA A 135 -25.36 -6.66 -9.05
C ALA A 135 -25.89 -8.09 -9.13
N SER A 136 -26.95 -8.33 -9.93
CA SER A 136 -27.53 -9.66 -10.08
C SER A 136 -26.66 -10.62 -10.88
N ALA A 137 -25.95 -10.11 -11.89
CA ALA A 137 -25.01 -10.90 -12.68
C ALA A 137 -23.79 -11.31 -11.82
N VAL A 138 -23.28 -10.38 -11.02
CA VAL A 138 -22.17 -10.56 -10.09
C VAL A 138 -22.53 -11.56 -8.96
N GLN A 139 -23.72 -11.47 -8.38
CA GLN A 139 -24.23 -12.47 -7.42
C GLN A 139 -24.41 -13.86 -8.05
N SER A 140 -24.89 -13.92 -9.30
CA SER A 140 -25.01 -15.18 -10.03
C SER A 140 -23.64 -15.81 -10.33
N GLU A 141 -22.63 -14.99 -10.63
CA GLU A 141 -21.25 -15.42 -10.86
C GLU A 141 -20.61 -15.99 -9.60
N LEU A 142 -20.82 -15.37 -8.43
CA LEU A 142 -20.40 -15.94 -7.14
C LEU A 142 -21.09 -17.27 -6.83
N GLY A 143 -22.40 -17.35 -7.08
CA GLY A 143 -23.17 -18.60 -6.91
C GLY A 143 -22.64 -19.73 -7.79
N LEU A 144 -22.25 -19.43 -9.04
CA LEU A 144 -21.64 -20.38 -9.98
C LEU A 144 -20.19 -20.73 -9.60
N ALA A 145 -19.40 -19.79 -9.08
CA ALA A 145 -18.06 -20.07 -8.53
C ALA A 145 -18.12 -20.99 -7.29
N GLY A 146 -19.24 -20.96 -6.56
CA GLY A 146 -19.58 -21.94 -5.52
C GLY A 146 -19.69 -23.38 -6.03
N LEU A 147 -19.96 -23.59 -7.32
CA LEU A 147 -20.15 -24.90 -7.96
C LEU A 147 -18.88 -25.47 -8.62
N LEU A 148 -17.77 -24.71 -8.66
CA LEU A 148 -16.52 -25.21 -9.24
C LEU A 148 -15.87 -26.23 -8.28
N PRO A 149 -15.72 -27.51 -8.68
CA PRO A 149 -14.97 -28.47 -7.88
C PRO A 149 -13.52 -28.03 -7.84
N GLY A 150 -12.88 -28.13 -6.66
CA GLY A 150 -11.46 -27.86 -6.47
C GLY A 150 -10.60 -28.79 -7.32
N MET A 151 -10.41 -28.46 -8.59
CA MET A 151 -9.56 -29.16 -9.53
C MET A 151 -8.36 -28.28 -9.83
N GLY A 152 -7.22 -28.64 -9.25
CA GLY A 152 -5.94 -27.98 -9.46
C GLY A 152 -4.99 -28.16 -8.27
N PRO A 153 -3.71 -27.77 -8.43
CA PRO A 153 -2.67 -27.93 -7.40
C PRO A 153 -2.90 -27.08 -6.13
N VAL A 154 -3.98 -26.31 -6.06
CA VAL A 154 -4.41 -25.44 -4.96
C VAL A 154 -4.54 -26.19 -3.63
N LYS A 155 -4.90 -27.48 -3.66
CA LYS A 155 -4.97 -28.34 -2.47
C LYS A 155 -3.60 -28.61 -1.82
N LYS A 156 -2.49 -28.44 -2.56
CA LYS A 156 -1.12 -28.71 -2.11
C LYS A 156 -0.49 -27.54 -1.33
N TRP A 157 -1.12 -26.36 -1.35
CA TRP A 157 -0.58 -25.11 -0.80
C TRP A 157 -1.30 -24.62 0.47
N GLY A 158 -2.21 -25.42 1.04
CA GLY A 158 -2.95 -25.04 2.26
C GLY A 158 -3.86 -23.82 2.09
N PHE A 159 -4.21 -23.46 0.85
CA PHE A 159 -5.04 -22.31 0.53
C PHE A 159 -6.51 -22.62 0.88
N ASP A 160 -7.05 -21.93 1.89
CA ASP A 160 -8.46 -22.06 2.28
C ASP A 160 -9.35 -21.35 1.24
N LEU A 161 -9.77 -22.12 0.25
CA LEU A 161 -10.69 -21.69 -0.81
C LEU A 161 -12.02 -21.17 -0.25
N ASN A 162 -12.47 -21.60 0.93
CA ASN A 162 -13.73 -21.14 1.52
C ASN A 162 -13.55 -19.79 2.18
N ALA A 163 -12.46 -19.58 2.93
CA ALA A 163 -12.12 -18.26 3.47
C ALA A 163 -11.91 -17.23 2.35
N TYR A 164 -11.24 -17.62 1.27
CA TYR A 164 -11.06 -16.76 0.09
C TYR A 164 -12.39 -16.44 -0.61
N LYS A 165 -13.29 -17.41 -0.75
CA LYS A 165 -14.65 -17.20 -1.29
C LYS A 165 -15.49 -16.26 -0.43
N GLN A 166 -15.44 -16.44 0.90
CA GLN A 166 -16.16 -15.58 1.84
C GLN A 166 -15.64 -14.15 1.75
N MET A 167 -14.32 -13.97 1.72
CA MET A 167 -13.68 -12.67 1.54
C MET A 167 -14.09 -11.99 0.21
N LEU A 168 -14.14 -12.74 -0.89
CA LEU A 168 -14.62 -12.23 -2.20
C LEU A 168 -16.09 -11.82 -2.15
N SER A 169 -16.95 -12.63 -1.52
CA SER A 169 -18.37 -12.32 -1.36
C SER A 169 -18.57 -11.06 -0.52
N ASP A 170 -17.94 -10.99 0.65
CA ASP A 170 -18.05 -9.86 1.57
C ASP A 170 -17.49 -8.57 0.93
N ASN A 171 -16.41 -8.67 0.16
CA ASN A 171 -15.85 -7.53 -0.56
C ASN A 171 -16.77 -7.07 -1.68
N MET A 172 -17.39 -7.99 -2.41
CA MET A 172 -18.29 -7.64 -3.52
C MET A 172 -19.63 -7.08 -3.05
N ASP A 173 -20.19 -7.57 -1.94
CA ASP A 173 -21.41 -6.98 -1.38
C ASP A 173 -21.17 -5.52 -0.95
N ARG A 174 -19.97 -5.22 -0.42
CA ARG A 174 -19.55 -3.83 -0.12
C ARG A 174 -19.42 -2.97 -1.38
N GLU A 175 -18.97 -3.56 -2.48
CA GLU A 175 -18.77 -2.86 -3.75
C GLU A 175 -20.08 -2.65 -4.54
N LEU A 176 -21.14 -3.40 -4.22
CA LEU A 176 -22.45 -3.29 -4.83
C LEU A 176 -23.39 -2.31 -4.10
N ASP A 177 -23.02 -1.81 -2.92
CA ASP A 177 -23.79 -0.82 -2.17
C ASP A 177 -23.02 0.50 -2.03
N TYR A 178 -23.28 1.42 -2.96
CA TYR A 178 -22.67 2.73 -3.00
C TYR A 178 -23.02 3.63 -1.81
N ARG A 179 -24.01 3.28 -0.98
CA ARG A 179 -24.26 4.00 0.28
C ARG A 179 -23.12 3.82 1.28
N THR A 180 -22.44 2.68 1.23
CA THR A 180 -21.26 2.42 2.06
C THR A 180 -20.09 3.31 1.65
N GLU A 181 -19.86 3.46 0.35
CA GLU A 181 -18.86 4.38 -0.20
C GLU A 181 -19.19 5.84 0.18
N ALA A 182 -20.45 6.25 0.00
CA ALA A 182 -20.94 7.58 0.37
C ALA A 182 -20.74 7.90 1.86
N ALA A 183 -21.08 6.96 2.75
CA ALA A 183 -20.85 7.12 4.19
C ALA A 183 -19.36 7.25 4.54
N ARG A 184 -18.52 6.38 3.97
CA ARG A 184 -17.05 6.45 4.18
C ARG A 184 -16.45 7.75 3.71
N GLN A 185 -16.96 8.30 2.60
CA GLN A 185 -16.52 9.58 2.07
C GLN A 185 -16.89 10.72 3.02
N SER A 186 -18.12 10.74 3.54
CA SER A 186 -18.54 11.73 4.54
C SER A 186 -17.72 11.61 5.83
N ASP A 187 -17.53 10.39 6.35
CA ASP A 187 -16.73 10.13 7.55
C ASP A 187 -15.27 10.57 7.34
N PHE A 188 -14.69 10.30 6.16
CA PHE A 188 -13.33 10.72 5.83
C PHE A 188 -13.22 12.23 5.71
N ALA A 189 -14.19 12.88 5.07
CA ALA A 189 -14.25 14.33 4.97
C ALA A 189 -14.27 14.96 6.37
N GLU A 190 -15.08 14.45 7.29
CA GLU A 190 -15.14 14.96 8.66
C GLU A 190 -13.83 14.71 9.44
N ALA A 191 -13.27 13.50 9.34
CA ALA A 191 -12.12 13.10 10.15
C ALA A 191 -10.76 13.62 9.64
N VAL A 192 -10.64 13.92 8.34
CA VAL A 192 -9.35 14.29 7.68
C VAL A 192 -9.44 15.70 7.12
N GLN A 193 -9.14 16.67 7.98
CA GLN A 193 -9.16 18.10 7.64
C GLN A 193 -7.75 18.62 7.34
N ILE A 194 -7.37 18.62 6.07
CA ILE A 194 -6.08 19.13 5.58
C ILE A 194 -6.32 20.34 4.68
N GLU A 195 -5.65 21.46 4.97
CA GLU A 195 -5.69 22.62 4.09
C GLU A 195 -5.23 22.25 2.67
N GLY A 196 -6.05 22.59 1.67
CA GLY A 196 -5.82 22.24 0.27
C GLY A 196 -6.31 20.85 -0.14
N LEU A 197 -6.81 20.01 0.79
CA LEU A 197 -7.52 18.77 0.46
C LEU A 197 -9.00 19.06 0.22
N ILE A 198 -9.52 18.57 -0.90
CA ILE A 198 -10.92 18.65 -1.29
C ILE A 198 -11.49 17.23 -1.36
N VAL A 199 -12.48 16.97 -0.52
CA VAL A 199 -13.32 15.77 -0.58
C VAL A 199 -14.67 16.22 -1.13
N PRO A 200 -15.14 15.69 -2.28
CA PRO A 200 -16.43 16.08 -2.82
C PRO A 200 -17.56 15.86 -1.81
N GLU A 201 -18.50 16.79 -1.72
CA GLU A 201 -19.62 16.71 -0.79
C GLU A 201 -20.61 15.63 -1.25
N VAL A 202 -21.00 14.75 -0.35
CA VAL A 202 -21.97 13.69 -0.65
C VAL A 202 -23.40 14.22 -0.52
N HIS A 203 -24.16 14.18 -1.61
CA HIS A 203 -25.60 14.49 -1.57
C HIS A 203 -26.40 13.26 -1.12
N THR A 204 -26.35 12.96 0.18
CA THR A 204 -26.90 11.74 0.79
C THR A 204 -28.36 11.48 0.40
N THR A 205 -29.18 12.53 0.26
CA THR A 205 -30.59 12.44 -0.18
C THR A 205 -30.77 11.66 -1.47
N TRP A 206 -29.82 11.75 -2.40
CA TRP A 206 -29.86 11.14 -3.73
C TRP A 206 -29.04 9.86 -3.83
N CYS A 207 -28.38 9.42 -2.76
CA CYS A 207 -27.58 8.20 -2.74
C CYS A 207 -28.45 6.95 -2.49
N ARG A 208 -28.19 5.88 -3.22
CA ARG A 208 -28.91 4.59 -3.22
C ARG A 208 -27.90 3.45 -3.48
N PRO A 209 -28.26 2.16 -3.30
CA PRO A 209 -27.31 1.07 -3.53
C PRO A 209 -26.58 1.12 -4.88
N GLY A 210 -27.28 1.48 -5.96
CA GLY A 210 -26.71 1.59 -7.31
C GLY A 210 -26.36 3.00 -7.78
N LEU A 211 -26.46 4.02 -6.91
CA LEU A 211 -26.33 5.42 -7.29
C LEU A 211 -25.63 6.23 -6.19
N LEU A 212 -24.47 6.84 -6.50
CA LEU A 212 -23.81 7.82 -5.63
C LEU A 212 -23.82 9.18 -6.30
N VAL A 213 -24.25 10.20 -5.56
CA VAL A 213 -24.31 11.58 -6.03
C VAL A 213 -23.46 12.45 -5.10
N GLN A 214 -22.50 13.16 -5.67
CA GLN A 214 -21.59 14.04 -4.95
C GLN A 214 -21.37 15.36 -5.71
N SER A 215 -20.77 16.36 -5.07
CA SER A 215 -20.40 17.61 -5.71
C SER A 215 -19.45 17.35 -6.88
N ARG A 216 -19.59 18.14 -7.95
CA ARG A 216 -18.65 18.10 -9.07
C ARG A 216 -17.48 19.01 -8.77
N GLU A 217 -16.28 18.44 -8.71
CA GLU A 217 -15.04 19.20 -8.58
C GLU A 217 -14.33 19.34 -9.92
N GLU A 218 -14.18 20.57 -10.40
CA GLU A 218 -13.38 20.85 -11.59
C GLU A 218 -11.89 20.72 -11.26
N SER A 219 -11.26 19.67 -11.77
CA SER A 219 -9.85 19.37 -11.54
C SER A 219 -9.18 18.75 -12.76
N MET A 220 -7.85 18.79 -12.77
CA MET A 220 -7.00 18.14 -13.77
C MET A 220 -6.39 16.87 -13.17
N PRO A 221 -6.01 15.86 -13.98
CA PRO A 221 -5.30 14.69 -13.46
C PRO A 221 -4.01 15.08 -12.73
N LEU A 222 -3.65 14.38 -11.65
CA LEU A 222 -2.43 14.64 -10.86
C LEU A 222 -1.16 14.77 -11.71
N LYS A 223 -1.02 13.98 -12.78
CA LYS A 223 0.12 14.04 -13.73
C LYS A 223 0.34 15.45 -14.32
N THR A 224 -0.72 16.25 -14.41
CA THR A 224 -0.66 17.63 -14.90
C THR A 224 0.18 18.53 -13.99
N ALA A 225 0.12 18.30 -12.66
CA ALA A 225 0.92 19.04 -11.70
C ALA A 225 2.42 18.81 -11.87
N ALA A 226 2.87 17.71 -12.51
CA ALA A 226 4.29 17.48 -12.77
C ALA A 226 4.95 18.62 -13.59
N ASN A 227 4.15 19.38 -14.35
CA ASN A 227 4.60 20.52 -15.16
C ASN A 227 4.42 21.88 -14.46
N TRP A 228 3.91 21.91 -13.22
CA TRP A 228 3.79 23.15 -12.44
C TRP A 228 5.15 23.62 -11.88
N PRO A 229 5.26 24.89 -11.46
CA PRO A 229 6.40 25.39 -10.70
C PRO A 229 6.73 24.51 -9.49
N VAL A 230 8.03 24.39 -9.17
CA VAL A 230 8.53 23.47 -8.13
C VAL A 230 7.86 23.71 -6.77
N ASN A 231 7.60 24.96 -6.40
CA ASN A 231 6.91 25.30 -5.15
C ASN A 231 5.49 24.75 -5.11
N GLN A 232 4.73 24.86 -6.21
CA GLN A 232 3.36 24.33 -6.29
C GLN A 232 3.33 22.80 -6.28
N ARG A 233 4.29 22.15 -6.96
CA ARG A 233 4.43 20.69 -6.89
C ARG A 233 4.73 20.20 -5.49
N ARG A 234 5.58 20.95 -4.76
CA ARG A 234 5.90 20.65 -3.36
C ARG A 234 4.68 20.78 -2.47
N GLU A 235 3.87 21.81 -2.66
CA GLU A 235 2.63 22.00 -1.91
C GLU A 235 1.63 20.85 -2.15
N VAL A 236 1.45 20.39 -3.40
CA VAL A 236 0.64 19.18 -3.69
C VAL A 236 1.22 17.94 -2.99
N ALA A 237 2.55 17.76 -3.02
CA ALA A 237 3.22 16.66 -2.33
C ALA A 237 3.02 16.70 -0.82
N GLU A 238 3.06 17.89 -0.22
CA GLU A 238 2.76 18.11 1.20
C GLU A 238 1.30 17.78 1.51
N ILE A 239 0.33 18.24 0.72
CA ILE A 239 -1.09 17.90 0.90
C ILE A 239 -1.28 16.38 0.86
N LEU A 240 -0.68 15.67 -0.11
CA LEU A 240 -0.73 14.20 -0.21
C LEU A 240 -0.20 13.51 1.06
N MET A 241 0.97 13.92 1.54
CA MET A 241 1.58 13.34 2.73
C MET A 241 0.80 13.63 4.00
N ARG A 242 0.38 14.88 4.21
CA ARG A 242 -0.42 15.29 5.37
C ARG A 242 -1.76 14.55 5.40
N THR A 243 -2.38 14.39 4.23
CA THR A 243 -3.60 13.58 4.08
C THR A 243 -3.35 12.13 4.46
N PHE A 244 -2.27 11.51 3.96
CA PHE A 244 -1.93 10.13 4.31
C PHE A 244 -1.66 9.95 5.81
N PHE A 245 -0.85 10.82 6.43
CA PHE A 245 -0.53 10.70 7.85
C PHE A 245 -1.72 10.98 8.76
N SER A 246 -2.49 12.04 8.50
CA SER A 246 -3.70 12.34 9.27
C SER A 246 -4.72 11.21 9.13
N SER A 247 -4.96 10.74 7.91
CA SER A 247 -5.90 9.64 7.67
C SER A 247 -5.46 8.34 8.35
N MET A 248 -4.16 8.04 8.40
CA MET A 248 -3.62 6.82 9.02
C MET A 248 -3.61 6.88 10.55
N PHE A 249 -3.02 7.93 11.13
CA PHE A 249 -2.73 7.99 12.55
C PHE A 249 -3.83 8.67 13.37
N ASN A 250 -4.49 9.70 12.81
CA ASN A 250 -5.57 10.40 13.50
C ASN A 250 -6.91 9.70 13.26
N ALA A 251 -7.32 9.55 11.98
CA ALA A 251 -8.62 8.99 11.64
C ALA A 251 -8.67 7.44 11.68
N GLY A 252 -7.57 6.77 11.32
CA GLY A 252 -7.56 5.31 11.08
C GLY A 252 -8.35 4.89 9.85
N MET A 253 -8.39 5.75 8.83
CA MET A 253 -9.13 5.57 7.58
C MET A 253 -8.19 5.77 6.39
N VAL A 254 -7.47 4.74 5.98
CA VAL A 254 -6.49 4.86 4.89
C VAL A 254 -7.16 4.60 3.55
N HIS A 255 -6.91 5.49 2.58
CA HIS A 255 -7.32 5.29 1.19
C HIS A 255 -6.46 4.18 0.56
N GLY A 256 -7.09 3.03 0.30
CA GLY A 256 -6.43 1.79 -0.10
C GLY A 256 -6.27 1.60 -1.61
N ASP A 257 -6.76 2.53 -2.44
CA ASP A 257 -6.66 2.47 -3.89
C ASP A 257 -5.83 3.65 -4.44
N PRO A 258 -4.53 3.44 -4.69
CA PRO A 258 -3.63 4.50 -5.11
C PRO A 258 -3.76 4.91 -6.59
N ASN A 259 -4.82 4.50 -7.28
CA ASN A 259 -5.04 4.81 -8.68
C ASN A 259 -5.02 6.33 -8.93
N LEU A 260 -4.28 6.76 -9.95
CA LEU A 260 -4.18 8.15 -10.35
C LEU A 260 -5.52 8.76 -10.80
N GLY A 261 -6.46 7.93 -11.25
CA GLY A 261 -7.83 8.37 -11.55
C GLY A 261 -8.59 8.89 -10.33
N ASN A 262 -8.18 8.50 -9.13
CA ASN A 262 -8.79 8.93 -7.87
C ASN A 262 -8.23 10.28 -7.38
N LEU A 263 -7.27 10.89 -8.08
CA LEU A 263 -6.59 12.12 -7.67
C LEU A 263 -6.70 13.21 -8.73
N GLY A 264 -7.42 14.27 -8.38
CA GLY A 264 -7.46 15.53 -9.12
C GLY A 264 -6.56 16.58 -8.50
N VAL A 265 -6.09 17.53 -9.31
CA VAL A 265 -5.41 18.74 -8.86
C VAL A 265 -6.02 19.96 -9.51
N ARG A 266 -6.16 21.04 -8.76
CA ARG A 266 -6.59 22.33 -9.30
C ARG A 266 -5.85 23.47 -8.61
N LYS A 267 -6.19 24.70 -9.01
CA LYS A 267 -5.75 25.91 -8.31
C LYS A 267 -6.99 26.66 -7.89
N ASN A 268 -7.02 27.09 -6.63
CA ASN A 268 -8.09 27.95 -6.16
C ASN A 268 -7.97 29.36 -6.76
N ASN A 269 -8.91 30.25 -6.41
CA ASN A 269 -8.96 31.62 -6.92
C ASN A 269 -7.70 32.46 -6.60
N SER A 270 -6.98 32.11 -5.53
CA SER A 270 -5.71 32.74 -5.13
C SER A 270 -4.50 32.14 -5.84
N GLY A 271 -4.68 31.09 -6.64
CA GLY A 271 -3.62 30.40 -7.36
C GLY A 271 -2.92 29.30 -6.56
N ASN A 272 -3.41 29.00 -5.34
CA ASN A 272 -2.84 27.94 -4.50
C ASN A 272 -3.33 26.57 -4.98
N PRO A 273 -2.44 25.57 -5.10
CA PRO A 273 -2.78 24.18 -5.34
C PRO A 273 -3.83 23.62 -4.38
N GLU A 274 -4.75 22.84 -4.94
CA GLU A 274 -5.65 21.98 -4.18
C GLU A 274 -5.60 20.57 -4.76
N LEU A 275 -5.71 19.57 -3.89
CA LEU A 275 -5.80 18.16 -4.21
C LEU A 275 -7.24 17.71 -4.02
N VAL A 276 -7.85 17.12 -5.04
CA VAL A 276 -9.16 16.49 -4.94
C VAL A 276 -9.01 14.99 -4.85
N LEU A 277 -9.60 14.37 -3.82
CA LEU A 277 -9.59 12.92 -3.63
C LEU A 277 -10.96 12.33 -3.92
N TYR A 278 -11.01 11.40 -4.88
CA TYR A 278 -12.19 10.69 -5.34
C TYR A 278 -12.17 9.21 -4.92
N ASP A 279 -13.32 8.55 -5.09
CA ASP A 279 -13.56 7.11 -4.86
C ASP A 279 -13.15 6.61 -3.46
N TYR A 280 -14.15 6.38 -2.61
CA TYR A 280 -13.96 5.89 -1.24
C TYR A 280 -14.41 4.42 -1.12
N GLY A 281 -14.43 3.69 -2.25
CA GLY A 281 -14.84 2.30 -2.30
C GLY A 281 -13.84 1.37 -1.60
N CYS A 282 -12.55 1.70 -1.69
CA CYS A 282 -11.45 0.95 -1.08
C CYS A 282 -10.84 1.72 0.10
N MET A 283 -11.49 1.67 1.26
CA MET A 283 -10.96 2.25 2.51
C MET A 283 -10.52 1.15 3.47
N VAL A 284 -9.35 1.33 4.07
CA VAL A 284 -8.80 0.44 5.10
C VAL A 284 -9.00 1.09 6.47
N THR A 285 -9.72 0.40 7.35
CA THR A 285 -9.82 0.81 8.75
C THR A 285 -8.63 0.28 9.53
N VAL A 286 -7.86 1.18 10.15
CA VAL A 286 -6.72 0.83 10.99
C VAL A 286 -7.12 1.04 12.46
N PRO A 287 -7.20 -0.03 13.27
CA PRO A 287 -7.57 0.09 14.68
C PRO A 287 -6.65 1.02 15.46
N GLU A 288 -7.20 1.72 16.44
CA GLU A 288 -6.48 2.71 17.26
C GLU A 288 -5.21 2.14 17.90
N ARG A 289 -5.29 0.94 18.51
CA ARG A 289 -4.12 0.28 19.09
C ARG A 289 -3.04 -0.01 18.06
N ALA A 290 -3.41 -0.41 16.85
CA ALA A 290 -2.47 -0.73 15.77
C ALA A 290 -1.74 0.53 15.27
N ARG A 291 -2.46 1.64 15.07
CA ARG A 291 -1.85 2.92 14.64
C ARG A 291 -1.00 3.56 15.75
N LEU A 292 -1.41 3.46 17.02
CA LEU A 292 -0.59 3.88 18.16
C LEU A 292 0.68 3.04 18.28
N ALA A 293 0.59 1.71 18.11
CA ALA A 293 1.75 0.83 18.12
C ALA A 293 2.73 1.12 16.98
N LEU A 294 2.23 1.36 15.77
CA LEU A 294 3.05 1.76 14.63
C LEU A 294 3.73 3.12 14.89
N LEU A 295 2.98 4.11 15.37
CA LEU A 295 3.51 5.44 15.66
C LEU A 295 4.55 5.37 16.78
N LYS A 296 4.29 4.62 17.86
CA LYS A 296 5.27 4.33 18.91
C LYS A 296 6.55 3.75 18.35
N LEU A 297 6.44 2.75 17.47
CA LEU A 297 7.60 2.09 16.89
C LEU A 297 8.42 3.07 16.03
N ILE A 298 7.76 3.90 15.22
CA ILE A 298 8.43 4.95 14.42
C ILE A 298 9.15 5.94 15.33
N LEU A 299 8.46 6.47 16.37
CA LEU A 299 9.04 7.43 17.32
C LEU A 299 10.19 6.80 18.13
N GLY A 300 10.05 5.54 18.53
CA GLY A 300 11.10 4.82 19.24
C GLY A 300 12.34 4.59 18.40
N CYS A 301 12.18 4.38 17.09
CA CYS A 301 13.30 4.39 16.15
C CYS A 301 13.93 5.79 16.00
N MET A 302 13.14 6.88 16.03
CA MET A 302 13.65 8.25 15.91
C MET A 302 14.48 8.69 17.12
N ASP A 303 14.08 8.26 18.31
CA ASP A 303 14.61 8.73 19.59
C ASP A 303 15.51 7.69 20.27
N HIS A 304 15.67 6.52 19.65
CA HIS A 304 16.46 5.39 20.18
C HIS A 304 16.04 4.99 21.60
N ASP A 305 14.72 4.89 21.84
CA ASP A 305 14.16 4.65 23.17
C ASP A 305 13.97 3.15 23.50
N GLU A 306 13.46 2.87 24.71
CA GLU A 306 13.13 1.51 25.16
C GLU A 306 11.80 1.01 24.55
N THR A 307 11.78 0.80 23.23
CA THR A 307 10.61 0.24 22.52
C THR A 307 10.80 -1.23 22.16
N ASP A 308 9.82 -2.07 22.56
CA ASP A 308 9.74 -3.49 22.23
C ASP A 308 9.06 -3.70 20.86
N ALA A 309 9.86 -4.03 19.85
CA ALA A 309 9.38 -4.20 18.48
C ALA A 309 8.32 -5.30 18.34
N LEU A 310 8.50 -6.44 19.02
CA LEU A 310 7.58 -7.58 18.88
C LEU A 310 6.19 -7.20 19.41
N ALA A 311 6.14 -6.53 20.56
CA ALA A 311 4.89 -6.07 21.14
C ALA A 311 4.18 -5.09 20.20
N CYS A 312 4.91 -4.14 19.60
CA CYS A 312 4.34 -3.24 18.60
C CYS A 312 3.79 -4.00 17.38
N PHE A 313 4.53 -4.96 16.82
CA PHE A 313 4.06 -5.79 15.71
C PHE A 313 2.82 -6.62 16.08
N SER A 314 2.73 -7.15 17.30
CA SER A 314 1.53 -7.87 17.75
C SER A 314 0.28 -6.99 17.79
N GLU A 315 0.39 -5.76 18.30
CA GLU A 315 -0.69 -4.78 18.33
C GLU A 315 -1.11 -4.37 16.91
N MET A 316 -0.18 -4.39 15.95
CA MET A 316 -0.45 -4.24 14.51
C MET A 316 -1.09 -5.47 13.86
N GLY A 317 -1.28 -6.57 14.62
CA GLY A 317 -1.93 -7.80 14.13
C GLY A 317 -0.98 -8.87 13.60
N PHE A 318 0.33 -8.72 13.79
CA PHE A 318 1.27 -9.76 13.39
C PHE A 318 1.18 -10.98 14.31
N ASP A 319 1.44 -12.16 13.75
CA ASP A 319 1.51 -13.43 14.46
C ASP A 319 2.77 -13.50 15.34
N GLU A 320 2.57 -13.40 16.66
CA GLU A 320 3.63 -13.47 17.67
C GLU A 320 4.44 -14.76 17.60
N ALA A 321 3.80 -15.91 17.40
CA ALA A 321 4.50 -17.19 17.40
C ALA A 321 5.44 -17.33 16.19
N LYS A 322 5.13 -16.63 15.10
CA LYS A 322 6.04 -16.51 13.96
C LYS A 322 7.13 -15.48 14.19
N LEU A 323 6.83 -14.36 14.83
CA LEU A 323 7.81 -13.29 15.01
C LEU A 323 8.77 -13.51 16.18
N GLU A 324 8.39 -14.25 17.21
CA GLU A 324 9.23 -14.47 18.39
C GLU A 324 10.60 -15.08 18.05
N PRO A 325 10.72 -16.10 17.18
CA PRO A 325 12.02 -16.67 16.80
C PRO A 325 12.99 -15.69 16.14
N ILE A 326 12.50 -14.54 15.66
CA ILE A 326 13.28 -13.48 15.04
C ILE A 326 13.18 -12.16 15.82
N SER A 327 12.66 -12.18 17.06
CA SER A 327 12.33 -10.95 17.80
C SER A 327 13.53 -10.07 18.08
N ASN A 328 14.71 -10.68 18.17
CA ASN A 328 15.99 -9.98 18.34
C ASN A 328 16.43 -9.20 17.09
N ILE A 329 15.94 -9.56 15.90
CA ILE A 329 16.25 -8.85 14.64
C ILE A 329 15.25 -7.72 14.39
N LEU A 330 14.05 -7.78 14.98
CA LEU A 330 12.97 -6.81 14.75
C LEU A 330 13.37 -5.36 15.03
N PRO A 331 14.19 -5.03 16.05
CA PRO A 331 14.69 -3.66 16.22
C PRO A 331 15.52 -3.14 15.05
N ALA A 332 16.54 -3.90 14.63
CA ALA A 332 17.35 -3.55 13.47
C ALA A 332 16.52 -3.48 12.18
N LEU A 333 15.55 -4.39 12.02
CA LEU A 333 14.61 -4.36 10.90
C LEU A 333 13.78 -3.07 10.92
N SER A 334 13.28 -2.64 12.07
CA SER A 334 12.46 -1.43 12.22
C SER A 334 13.24 -0.18 11.80
N LEU A 335 14.53 -0.09 12.13
CA LEU A 335 15.39 1.01 11.66
C LEU A 335 15.52 1.04 10.12
N ILE A 336 15.52 -0.13 9.45
CA ILE A 336 15.46 -0.19 7.98
C ILE A 336 14.06 0.25 7.50
N LEU A 337 12.99 -0.30 8.07
CA LEU A 337 11.59 -0.06 7.65
C LEU A 337 11.16 1.41 7.82
N PHE A 338 11.77 2.15 8.74
CA PHE A 338 11.36 3.52 9.04
C PHE A 338 12.44 4.56 8.72
N GLU A 339 13.52 4.16 8.05
CA GLU A 339 14.64 5.06 7.72
C GLU A 339 14.23 6.43 7.16
N PRO A 340 13.26 6.56 6.22
CA PRO A 340 12.85 7.87 5.71
C PRO A 340 12.42 8.83 6.82
N PHE A 341 11.78 8.32 7.88
CA PHE A 341 11.31 9.08 9.03
C PHE A 341 12.41 9.40 10.05
N LEU A 342 13.56 8.71 10.00
CA LEU A 342 14.66 8.93 10.93
C LEU A 342 15.53 10.12 10.50
N LYS A 343 15.55 10.43 9.20
CA LYS A 343 16.34 11.54 8.64
C LYS A 343 15.62 12.86 8.86
N ASN A 344 16.36 13.87 9.33
CA ASN A 344 15.84 15.22 9.57
C ASN A 344 15.91 16.13 8.33
N ASP A 345 16.15 15.56 7.14
CA ASP A 345 16.34 16.25 5.87
C ASP A 345 15.48 15.63 4.77
N LEU A 346 15.51 16.24 3.59
CA LEU A 346 14.87 15.70 2.38
C LEU A 346 15.40 14.28 2.09
N TYR A 347 14.49 13.32 1.97
CA TYR A 347 14.83 11.92 1.74
C TYR A 347 14.12 11.36 0.51
N SER A 348 14.91 10.85 -0.44
CA SER A 348 14.41 10.17 -1.62
C SER A 348 14.35 8.67 -1.36
N VAL A 349 13.15 8.10 -1.48
CA VAL A 349 12.90 6.66 -1.34
C VAL A 349 13.69 5.80 -2.34
N LYS A 350 14.24 6.39 -3.40
CA LYS A 350 15.13 5.69 -4.35
C LYS A 350 16.43 5.22 -3.70
N TYR A 351 16.86 5.87 -2.61
CA TYR A 351 18.06 5.48 -1.87
C TYR A 351 17.76 4.54 -0.70
N TRP A 352 16.48 4.21 -0.49
CA TRP A 352 16.07 3.39 0.64
C TRP A 352 16.51 1.94 0.48
N ASN A 353 16.52 1.43 -0.76
CA ASN A 353 16.93 0.06 -1.10
C ASN A 353 16.30 -0.99 -0.16
N LEU A 354 15.04 -0.76 0.23
CA LEU A 354 14.33 -1.51 1.26
C LEU A 354 14.39 -3.02 1.03
N GLY A 355 14.16 -3.46 -0.22
CA GLY A 355 14.13 -4.87 -0.59
C GLY A 355 15.48 -5.56 -0.41
N GLU A 356 16.57 -4.92 -0.85
CA GLU A 356 17.95 -5.41 -0.72
C GLU A 356 18.35 -5.47 0.75
N ARG A 357 18.23 -4.35 1.48
CA ARG A 357 18.63 -4.26 2.89
C ARG A 357 17.83 -5.19 3.81
N THR A 358 16.54 -5.37 3.54
CA THR A 358 15.73 -6.36 4.26
C THR A 358 16.21 -7.79 3.96
N SER A 359 16.63 -8.06 2.72
CA SER A 359 17.18 -9.36 2.32
C SER A 359 18.55 -9.61 2.95
N ASP A 360 19.40 -8.59 3.06
CA ASP A 360 20.72 -8.71 3.70
C ASP A 360 20.58 -8.99 5.19
N LEU A 361 19.61 -8.35 5.85
CA LEU A 361 19.36 -8.54 7.27
C LEU A 361 18.69 -9.90 7.58
N LEU A 362 17.62 -10.25 6.85
CA LEU A 362 16.78 -11.41 7.19
C LEU A 362 17.13 -12.68 6.41
N GLY A 363 17.77 -12.58 5.24
CA GLY A 363 17.95 -13.71 4.33
C GLY A 363 16.61 -14.38 4.00
N GLU A 364 16.50 -15.69 4.27
CA GLU A 364 15.26 -16.47 4.07
C GLU A 364 14.15 -16.12 5.08
N LEU A 365 14.50 -15.55 6.25
CA LEU A 365 13.52 -15.19 7.30
C LEU A 365 12.58 -14.07 6.85
N LYS A 366 12.86 -13.37 5.75
CA LYS A 366 11.96 -12.37 5.16
C LYS A 366 10.59 -12.95 4.80
N TRP A 367 10.56 -14.21 4.36
CA TRP A 367 9.31 -14.91 4.05
C TRP A 367 8.52 -15.21 5.32
N TRP A 368 9.23 -15.52 6.40
CA TRP A 368 8.65 -15.75 7.71
C TRP A 368 8.00 -14.47 8.25
N PHE A 369 8.73 -13.35 8.26
CA PHE A 369 8.21 -12.02 8.63
C PHE A 369 6.98 -11.63 7.80
N ARG A 370 7.04 -11.77 6.47
CA ARG A 370 5.90 -11.48 5.59
C ARG A 370 4.68 -12.33 5.90
N SER A 371 4.88 -13.61 6.19
CA SER A 371 3.78 -14.54 6.52
C SER A 371 3.15 -14.31 7.89
N ALA A 372 3.79 -13.49 8.74
CA ALA A 372 3.27 -13.12 10.05
C ALA A 372 2.34 -11.90 9.98
N GLY A 373 2.42 -11.08 8.93
CA GLY A 373 1.59 -9.89 8.80
C GLY A 373 0.10 -10.20 8.57
N PRO A 374 -0.81 -9.32 9.03
CA PRO A 374 -2.24 -9.47 8.77
C PRO A 374 -2.59 -9.24 7.30
N PRO A 375 -3.71 -9.78 6.78
CA PRO A 375 -4.13 -9.59 5.39
C PRO A 375 -4.23 -8.12 4.96
N GLU A 376 -4.68 -7.24 5.86
CA GLU A 376 -4.88 -5.81 5.64
C GLU A 376 -3.56 -5.06 5.41
N LEU A 377 -2.43 -5.62 5.88
CA LEU A 377 -1.10 -5.05 5.67
C LEU A 377 -0.81 -4.87 4.18
N PHE A 378 -1.31 -5.76 3.32
CA PHE A 378 -1.13 -5.63 1.88
C PHE A 378 -1.78 -4.35 1.33
N LEU A 379 -2.98 -4.00 1.79
CA LEU A 379 -3.67 -2.78 1.36
C LEU A 379 -2.97 -1.53 1.91
N MET A 380 -2.47 -1.57 3.14
CA MET A 380 -1.64 -0.49 3.69
C MET A 380 -0.34 -0.29 2.89
N MET A 381 0.34 -1.38 2.55
CA MET A 381 1.54 -1.32 1.71
C MET A 381 1.23 -0.76 0.33
N ARG A 382 0.08 -1.12 -0.28
CA ARG A 382 -0.39 -0.53 -1.54
C ARG A 382 -0.63 0.97 -1.43
N ALA A 383 -1.33 1.42 -0.39
CA ALA A 383 -1.58 2.84 -0.15
C ALA A 383 -0.27 3.63 -0.02
N PHE A 384 0.67 3.11 0.75
CA PHE A 384 1.98 3.73 0.94
C PHE A 384 2.83 3.73 -0.34
N SER A 385 2.89 2.62 -1.08
CA SER A 385 3.56 2.55 -2.38
C SER A 385 2.93 3.52 -3.40
N GLY A 386 1.61 3.69 -3.33
CA GLY A 386 0.88 4.69 -4.07
C GLY A 386 1.35 6.12 -3.80
N LEU A 387 1.39 6.50 -2.53
CA LEU A 387 1.92 7.79 -2.10
C LEU A 387 3.34 8.02 -2.65
N VAL A 388 4.21 7.03 -2.53
CA VAL A 388 5.58 7.10 -3.07
C VAL A 388 5.57 7.36 -4.57
N ASN A 389 4.76 6.62 -5.34
CA ASN A 389 4.63 6.81 -6.78
C ASN A 389 4.08 8.20 -7.14
N HIS A 390 3.11 8.73 -6.37
CA HIS A 390 2.59 10.08 -6.57
C HIS A 390 3.67 11.15 -6.37
N LEU A 391 4.51 11.00 -5.33
CA LEU A 391 5.65 11.89 -5.10
C LEU A 391 6.68 11.82 -6.25
N GLU A 392 6.93 10.63 -6.80
CA GLU A 392 7.82 10.45 -7.96
C GLU A 392 7.26 11.13 -9.23
N ILE A 393 5.95 11.04 -9.47
CA ILE A 393 5.28 11.74 -10.58
C ILE A 393 5.44 13.25 -10.44
N LEU A 394 5.27 13.78 -9.23
CA LEU A 394 5.48 15.20 -8.93
C LEU A 394 6.95 15.62 -8.99
N LYS A 395 7.88 14.65 -8.99
CA LYS A 395 9.34 14.85 -8.97
C LYS A 395 9.78 15.67 -7.75
N ILE A 396 9.16 15.42 -6.60
CA ILE A 396 9.45 16.10 -5.33
C ILE A 396 10.07 15.10 -4.36
N ILE A 397 11.16 15.53 -3.72
CA ILE A 397 11.74 14.89 -2.55
C ILE A 397 11.22 15.63 -1.32
N VAL A 398 10.87 14.89 -0.28
CA VAL A 398 10.15 15.39 0.90
C VAL A 398 10.93 15.08 2.18
N ASN A 399 10.66 15.85 3.24
CA ASN A 399 11.14 15.54 4.58
C ASN A 399 10.05 14.74 5.32
N TRP A 400 10.20 13.41 5.37
CA TRP A 400 9.17 12.54 5.96
C TRP A 400 9.00 12.76 7.46
N ARG A 401 10.11 13.02 8.16
CA ARG A 401 10.11 13.27 9.61
C ARG A 401 9.34 14.53 9.95
N SER A 402 9.73 15.67 9.36
CA SER A 402 9.07 16.93 9.68
C SER A 402 7.60 16.90 9.26
N THR A 403 7.29 16.41 8.06
CA THR A 403 5.90 16.35 7.60
C THR A 403 5.04 15.47 8.51
N LEU A 404 5.55 14.33 9.02
CA LEU A 404 4.81 13.50 9.97
C LEU A 404 4.54 14.25 11.28
N LEU A 405 5.59 14.80 11.89
CA LEU A 405 5.50 15.49 13.18
C LEU A 405 4.64 16.77 13.10
N ASP A 406 4.73 17.52 12.00
CA ASP A 406 3.96 18.75 11.78
C ASP A 406 2.48 18.48 11.41
N THR A 407 2.17 17.27 10.95
CA THR A 407 0.79 16.87 10.62
C THR A 407 0.03 16.42 11.85
N LEU A 408 0.67 15.67 12.74
CA LEU A 408 0.00 15.00 13.84
C LEU A 408 -0.15 15.92 15.05
N PRO A 409 -1.31 15.89 15.75
CA PRO A 409 -1.48 16.59 17.01
C PRO A 409 -0.45 16.16 18.06
N GLN A 410 0.01 17.11 18.88
CA GLN A 410 1.04 16.83 19.90
C GLN A 410 0.56 15.84 20.96
N ASP A 411 -0.71 15.88 21.35
CA ASP A 411 -1.33 14.94 22.29
C ASP A 411 -1.34 13.50 21.75
N LEU A 412 -1.57 13.31 20.45
CA LEU A 412 -1.46 12.00 19.81
C LEU A 412 -0.01 11.48 19.79
N LEU A 413 0.96 12.36 19.54
CA LEU A 413 2.39 12.00 19.61
C LEU A 413 2.77 11.59 21.04
N ASP A 414 2.33 12.34 22.04
CA ASP A 414 2.59 12.05 23.46
C ASP A 414 1.89 10.75 23.91
N GLU A 415 0.67 10.52 23.45
CA GLU A 415 -0.05 9.26 23.68
C GLU A 415 0.70 8.07 23.09
N ALA A 416 1.16 8.17 21.83
CA ALA A 416 1.93 7.10 21.20
C ALA A 416 3.25 6.81 21.93
N ARG A 417 3.93 7.83 22.43
CA ARG A 417 5.14 7.66 23.28
C ARG A 417 4.82 6.91 24.56
N ALA A 418 3.74 7.29 25.23
CA ALA A 418 3.29 6.67 26.48
C ALA A 418 2.67 5.28 26.27
N PHE A 419 2.21 4.95 25.06
CA PHE A 419 1.53 3.70 24.74
C PHE A 419 2.37 2.50 25.15
N GLN A 420 1.75 1.53 25.83
CA GLN A 420 2.40 0.30 26.28
C GLN A 420 1.84 -0.88 25.49
N PRO A 421 2.52 -1.32 24.41
CA PRO A 421 2.06 -2.44 23.60
C PRO A 421 2.11 -3.73 24.42
N LYS A 422 1.15 -4.63 24.18
CA LYS A 422 1.05 -5.90 24.90
C LYS A 422 1.16 -7.09 23.95
N LEU A 423 1.84 -8.13 24.42
CA LEU A 423 1.79 -9.45 23.80
C LEU A 423 0.50 -10.16 24.24
N LYS A 424 -0.08 -10.94 23.33
CA LYS A 424 -1.26 -11.77 23.52
C LYS A 424 -0.89 -13.12 24.14
N GLN A 425 0.30 -13.62 23.82
CA GLN A 425 0.86 -14.85 24.39
C GLN A 425 1.95 -14.52 25.42
N ASP A 426 2.17 -15.46 26.33
CA ASP A 426 3.23 -15.34 27.31
C ASP A 426 4.58 -15.71 26.69
N TRP A 427 5.44 -14.70 26.60
CA TRP A 427 6.82 -14.84 26.15
C TRP A 427 7.79 -14.29 27.19
N SER A 428 7.47 -14.40 28.48
CA SER A 428 8.29 -13.85 29.58
C SER A 428 9.74 -14.32 29.58
N ASP A 429 10.00 -15.51 29.04
CA ASP A 429 11.33 -16.14 29.02
C ASP A 429 12.21 -15.67 27.84
N ARG A 430 11.67 -14.83 26.93
CA ARG A 430 12.43 -14.34 25.77
C ARG A 430 13.40 -13.22 26.18
N THR A 431 14.52 -13.13 25.47
CA THR A 431 15.39 -11.96 25.54
C THR A 431 14.76 -10.80 24.77
N THR A 432 14.31 -9.76 25.47
CA THR A 432 13.78 -8.55 24.83
C THR A 432 14.93 -7.64 24.41
N LEU A 433 15.06 -7.40 23.10
CA LEU A 433 15.92 -6.35 22.56
C LEU A 433 15.07 -5.11 22.24
N HIS A 434 15.50 -3.96 22.74
CA HIS A 434 14.85 -2.67 22.50
C HIS A 434 15.53 -1.90 21.36
N MET A 435 14.91 -0.83 20.86
CA MET A 435 15.55 0.05 19.87
C MET A 435 16.89 0.60 20.36
N SER A 436 16.95 0.98 21.65
CA SER A 436 18.18 1.40 22.34
C SER A 436 19.29 0.35 22.40
N SER A 437 18.99 -0.93 22.10
CA SER A 437 19.96 -2.02 22.12
C SER A 437 20.70 -2.23 20.80
N VAL A 438 20.26 -1.57 19.72
CA VAL A 438 20.88 -1.68 18.39
C VAL A 438 22.06 -0.70 18.33
N ALA A 439 23.23 -1.19 17.92
CA ALA A 439 24.39 -0.34 17.70
C ALA A 439 24.09 0.70 16.62
N GLU A 440 24.62 1.91 16.80
CA GLU A 440 24.46 2.98 15.82
C GLU A 440 25.55 2.92 14.75
N PHE A 441 26.76 2.55 15.16
CA PHE A 441 27.95 2.63 14.34
C PHE A 441 28.72 1.32 14.25
N LEU A 442 29.13 0.99 13.03
CA LEU A 442 30.23 0.09 12.78
C LEU A 442 31.52 0.92 12.70
N LYS A 443 32.49 0.58 13.55
CA LYS A 443 33.78 1.26 13.64
C LYS A 443 34.89 0.35 13.13
N VAL A 444 35.77 0.93 12.33
CA VAL A 444 37.00 0.29 11.86
C VAL A 444 38.17 1.18 12.26
N LEU A 445 39.11 0.62 13.02
CA LEU A 445 40.34 1.28 13.42
C LEU A 445 41.54 0.43 12.98
N VAL A 446 42.50 1.06 12.33
CA VAL A 446 43.80 0.45 11.99
C VAL A 446 44.91 1.31 12.57
N MET A 447 45.72 0.70 13.43
CA MET A 447 46.89 1.30 14.08
C MET A 447 48.17 0.75 13.44
N GLU A 448 49.22 1.56 13.40
CA GLU A 448 50.59 1.15 13.10
C GLU A 448 51.49 1.63 14.24
N GLY A 449 51.88 0.72 15.13
CA GLY A 449 52.41 1.07 16.46
C GLY A 449 51.42 1.93 17.26
N HIS A 450 51.80 3.18 17.59
CA HIS A 450 50.93 4.14 18.29
C HIS A 450 50.16 5.10 17.37
N ARG A 451 50.37 5.01 16.05
CA ARG A 451 49.77 5.94 15.09
C ARG A 451 48.46 5.37 14.53
N LYS A 452 47.39 6.15 14.57
CA LYS A 452 46.13 5.86 13.85
C LYS A 452 46.35 6.06 12.36
N VAL A 453 46.24 4.99 11.56
CA VAL A 453 46.42 5.04 10.10
C VAL A 453 45.08 5.09 9.38
N VAL A 454 44.08 4.35 9.87
CA VAL A 454 42.71 4.37 9.34
C VAL A 454 41.73 4.45 10.49
N GLN A 455 40.73 5.33 10.38
CA GLN A 455 39.58 5.40 11.28
C GLN A 455 38.34 5.66 10.43
N VAL A 456 37.47 4.67 10.33
CA VAL A 456 36.21 4.77 9.58
C VAL A 456 35.05 4.54 10.55
N THR A 457 34.02 5.37 10.41
CA THR A 457 32.74 5.21 11.09
C THR A 457 31.69 5.12 10.01
N MET A 458 30.83 4.11 10.10
CA MET A 458 29.71 3.91 9.19
C MET A 458 28.49 3.41 9.97
N PRO A 459 27.27 3.45 9.39
CA PRO A 459 26.09 2.90 10.05
C PRO A 459 26.27 1.43 10.41
N ALA A 460 25.84 1.01 11.61
CA ALA A 460 25.97 -0.36 12.10
C ALA A 460 25.41 -1.42 11.15
N MET A 461 24.32 -1.06 10.44
CA MET A 461 23.66 -1.93 9.46
C MET A 461 24.59 -2.42 8.34
N GLN A 462 25.72 -1.74 8.08
CA GLN A 462 26.72 -2.17 7.10
C GLN A 462 27.45 -3.46 7.51
N VAL A 463 27.27 -3.95 8.74
CA VAL A 463 27.88 -5.20 9.22
C VAL A 463 27.44 -6.43 8.41
N SER A 464 26.26 -6.41 7.78
CA SER A 464 25.82 -7.49 6.88
C SER A 464 26.70 -7.60 5.64
N ASP A 465 27.32 -6.49 5.21
CA ASP A 465 28.17 -6.39 4.03
C ASP A 465 29.66 -6.21 4.39
N LEU A 466 30.05 -6.58 5.61
CA LEU A 466 31.39 -6.34 6.16
C LEU A 466 32.52 -6.88 5.26
N ALA A 467 32.28 -7.97 4.54
CA ALA A 467 33.25 -8.54 3.62
C ALA A 467 33.58 -7.61 2.45
N ASN A 468 32.58 -6.96 1.85
CA ASN A 468 32.79 -6.08 0.69
C ASN A 468 33.37 -4.70 1.09
N LEU A 469 33.28 -4.34 2.38
CA LEU A 469 33.86 -3.11 2.92
C LEU A 469 35.36 -3.20 3.19
N ILE A 470 35.91 -4.42 3.28
CA ILE A 470 37.31 -4.67 3.60
C ILE A 470 38.09 -4.88 2.29
N PRO A 471 39.21 -4.18 2.06
CA PRO A 471 40.05 -4.40 0.87
C PRO A 471 40.50 -5.85 0.72
N GLU A 472 40.59 -6.36 -0.51
CA GLU A 472 40.90 -7.76 -0.83
C GLU A 472 42.23 -8.25 -0.21
N GLU A 473 43.24 -7.38 -0.15
CA GLU A 473 44.52 -7.65 0.50
C GLU A 473 44.40 -7.89 2.02
N VAL A 474 43.45 -7.21 2.67
CA VAL A 474 43.16 -7.36 4.10
C VAL A 474 42.28 -8.59 4.33
N LEU A 475 41.29 -8.82 3.46
CA LEU A 475 40.45 -10.03 3.48
C LEU A 475 41.29 -11.31 3.48
N THR A 476 42.30 -11.37 2.60
CA THR A 476 43.21 -12.52 2.50
C THR A 476 43.92 -12.78 3.83
N LYS A 477 44.46 -11.73 4.47
CA LYS A 477 45.14 -11.83 5.76
C LYS A 477 44.21 -12.21 6.91
N VAL A 478 42.98 -11.71 6.89
CA VAL A 478 41.95 -12.05 7.88
C VAL A 478 41.57 -13.53 7.76
N GLN A 479 41.41 -14.03 6.53
CA GLN A 479 41.17 -15.45 6.26
C GLN A 479 42.36 -16.35 6.66
N GLU A 480 43.60 -15.94 6.38
CA GLU A 480 44.82 -16.63 6.83
C GLU A 480 44.90 -16.73 8.36
N ALA A 481 44.40 -15.74 9.08
CA ALA A 481 44.30 -15.75 10.53
C ALA A 481 43.13 -16.60 11.08
N GLY A 482 42.39 -17.29 10.19
CA GLY A 482 41.26 -18.16 10.55
C GLY A 482 39.98 -17.40 10.90
N ILE A 483 39.90 -16.09 10.61
CA ILE A 483 38.74 -15.26 10.90
C ILE A 483 37.79 -15.29 9.70
N ASN A 484 36.57 -15.78 9.90
CA ASN A 484 35.54 -15.81 8.86
C ASN A 484 34.65 -14.56 8.94
N ILE A 485 34.98 -13.54 8.15
CA ILE A 485 34.24 -12.26 8.14
C ILE A 485 32.76 -12.43 7.78
N HIS A 486 32.44 -13.29 6.81
CA HIS A 486 31.06 -13.54 6.42
C HIS A 486 30.25 -14.12 7.58
N GLN A 487 30.84 -15.06 8.33
CA GLN A 487 30.20 -15.63 9.51
C GLN A 487 30.02 -14.59 10.62
N ILE A 488 31.03 -13.74 10.87
CA ILE A 488 30.94 -12.66 11.87
C ILE A 488 29.80 -11.70 11.55
N GLY A 489 29.67 -11.27 10.29
CA GLY A 489 28.57 -10.40 9.86
C GLY A 489 27.21 -11.06 10.08
N GLN A 490 27.06 -12.33 9.65
CA GLN A 490 25.83 -13.10 9.86
C GLN A 490 25.48 -13.30 11.33
N GLU A 491 26.47 -13.57 12.19
CA GLU A 491 26.27 -13.72 13.63
C GLU A 491 25.89 -12.39 14.29
N ALA A 492 26.49 -11.28 13.88
CA ALA A 492 26.12 -9.95 14.37
C ALA A 492 24.66 -9.61 14.02
N CYS A 493 24.23 -9.87 12.77
CA CYS A 493 22.84 -9.71 12.35
C CYS A 493 21.91 -10.63 13.16
N LYS A 494 22.26 -11.91 13.32
CA LYS A 494 21.49 -12.87 14.13
C LYS A 494 21.39 -12.49 15.60
N LYS A 495 22.31 -11.69 16.14
CA LYS A 495 22.26 -11.18 17.52
C LYS A 495 21.53 -9.84 17.63
N GLY A 496 20.97 -9.31 16.54
CA GLY A 496 20.26 -8.03 16.54
C GLY A 496 21.16 -6.80 16.42
N ILE A 497 22.39 -6.95 15.91
CA ILE A 497 23.34 -5.85 15.68
C ILE A 497 23.60 -5.06 16.98
N GLN A 498 23.81 -5.78 18.08
CA GLN A 498 24.14 -5.18 19.37
C GLN A 498 25.60 -4.68 19.40
N PRO A 499 25.91 -3.68 20.24
CA PRO A 499 27.28 -3.27 20.52
C PRO A 499 28.16 -4.46 20.94
N GLN A 500 29.20 -4.73 20.17
CA GLN A 500 30.12 -5.86 20.40
C GLN A 500 31.41 -5.67 19.60
N GLU A 501 32.51 -6.23 20.09
CA GLU A 501 33.72 -6.38 19.28
C GLU A 501 33.51 -7.50 18.25
N LEU A 502 33.72 -7.19 16.97
CA LEU A 502 33.54 -8.15 15.88
C LEU A 502 34.80 -8.98 15.66
N PHE A 503 35.95 -8.31 15.51
CA PHE A 503 37.25 -8.96 15.54
C PHE A 503 38.39 -7.97 15.79
N THR A 504 39.51 -8.52 16.24
CA THR A 504 40.82 -7.86 16.26
C THR A 504 41.83 -8.72 15.53
N LEU A 505 42.70 -8.11 14.74
CA LEU A 505 43.74 -8.82 14.01
C LEU A 505 45.05 -8.02 14.08
N LYS A 506 46.15 -8.72 14.36
CA LYS A 506 47.50 -8.15 14.28
C LYS A 506 48.24 -8.77 13.10
N THR A 507 48.71 -7.96 12.15
CA THR A 507 49.54 -8.43 11.03
C THR A 507 50.73 -7.51 10.81
N GLY A 508 51.95 -8.03 11.00
CA GLY A 508 53.17 -7.22 10.94
C GLY A 508 53.12 -6.07 11.94
N ASP A 509 53.28 -4.83 11.46
CA ASP A 509 53.25 -3.61 12.29
C ASP A 509 51.84 -3.03 12.49
N ARG A 510 50.80 -3.66 11.93
CA ARG A 510 49.42 -3.13 11.95
C ARG A 510 48.47 -3.92 12.84
N ASP A 511 47.71 -3.18 13.65
CA ASP A 511 46.62 -3.69 14.50
C ASP A 511 45.27 -3.20 13.97
N TYR A 512 44.40 -4.14 13.61
CA TYR A 512 43.04 -3.91 13.12
C TYR A 512 42.05 -4.18 14.25
N ARG A 513 41.09 -3.29 14.44
CA ARG A 513 39.98 -3.45 15.38
C ARG A 513 38.68 -3.04 14.71
N VAL A 514 37.70 -3.94 14.72
CA VAL A 514 36.38 -3.73 14.14
C VAL A 514 35.32 -4.04 15.20
N TRP A 515 34.41 -3.11 15.46
CA TRP A 515 33.37 -3.27 16.48
C TRP A 515 32.09 -2.50 16.13
N LEU A 516 31.00 -2.93 16.75
CA LEU A 516 29.72 -2.24 16.79
C LEU A 516 29.63 -1.43 18.09
N GLU A 517 29.24 -0.16 18.01
CA GLU A 517 28.95 0.70 19.17
C GLU A 517 27.67 1.51 19.02
#